data_AF-A0AAF0LPE0-F1
#
_entry.id   AF-A0AAF0LPE0-F1
#
_cell.length_a   1.000
_cell.length_b   1.000
_cell.length_c   1.000
_cell.angle_alpha   90.00
_cell.angle_beta   90.00
_cell.angle_gamma   90.00
#
_symmetry.space_group_name_H-M   'P 1'
#
loop_
_entity.id
_entity.type
_entity.pdbx_description
1 polymer ?
#
loop_
_entity_poly.entity_id
_entity_poly.type
_entity_poly.pdbx_seq_one_letter_code
_entity_poly.pdbx_strand_id
1 'polypeptide(L)'
;MNERFRGLARTSTGVLVLTAALTMTGCSNTPGGKTVDPSDAEKSIVDVVKESTDAVGGDWTVYRGPAAEVCTRSGGQEGARFVYILERSGTDGGGDPAADIRTVEELWKAKGITTERFESGGADPLTGIRGVDGPVTSIGFNAYPQRYSITGVSKCSDGDVQELRSAE
;
A
#
# COMPACT_ATOMS: atom_id res chain seq x y z
N MET A 1 79.24 -12.15 -5.29
CA MET A 1 79.02 -10.87 -4.56
C MET A 1 77.89 -11.12 -3.59
N ASN A 2 78.18 -11.61 -2.37
CA ASN A 2 78.56 -10.83 -1.17
C ASN A 2 77.49 -9.79 -0.82
N GLU A 3 76.96 -9.63 0.38
CA GLU A 3 77.16 -10.23 1.70
C GLU A 3 76.00 -9.77 2.61
N ARG A 4 75.54 -10.70 3.47
CA ARG A 4 75.16 -10.54 4.89
C ARG A 4 74.48 -9.25 5.38
N PHE A 5 73.32 -9.43 6.03
CA PHE A 5 73.10 -8.90 7.39
C PHE A 5 72.41 -9.96 8.28
N ARG A 6 73.14 -10.40 9.30
CA ARG A 6 72.63 -11.01 10.55
C ARG A 6 71.84 -9.89 11.26
N GLY A 7 70.69 -10.08 11.89
CA GLY A 7 70.19 -11.15 12.75
C GLY A 7 69.74 -10.48 14.06
N LEU A 8 68.65 -10.94 14.68
CA LEU A 8 68.45 -10.96 16.15
C LEU A 8 67.04 -11.49 16.46
N ALA A 9 67.01 -12.68 17.06
CA ALA A 9 65.85 -13.25 17.70
C ALA A 9 65.51 -12.46 18.98
N ARG A 10 64.22 -12.31 19.27
CA ARG A 10 63.72 -12.13 20.64
C ARG A 10 62.36 -12.82 20.78
N THR A 11 62.42 -13.99 21.39
CA THR A 11 61.31 -14.69 22.04
C THR A 11 60.72 -13.82 23.15
N SER A 12 59.39 -13.73 23.25
CA SER A 12 58.75 -13.55 24.55
C SER A 12 57.28 -14.02 24.54
N THR A 13 57.04 -14.93 25.48
CA THR A 13 55.82 -15.58 25.94
C THR A 13 54.70 -14.60 26.31
N GLY A 14 53.43 -14.93 26.08
CA GLY A 14 52.35 -14.08 26.60
C GLY A 14 50.90 -14.54 26.40
N VAL A 15 50.45 -15.42 27.29
CA VAL A 15 49.10 -15.48 27.90
C VAL A 15 47.88 -15.79 27.01
N LEU A 16 47.40 -17.04 27.14
CA LEU A 16 46.01 -17.43 26.91
C LEU A 16 45.08 -16.65 27.87
N VAL A 17 44.13 -15.89 27.35
CA VAL A 17 42.93 -15.46 28.08
C VAL A 17 41.73 -16.07 27.36
N LEU A 18 41.18 -17.14 27.94
CA LEU A 18 39.85 -17.62 27.58
C LEU A 18 38.82 -16.65 28.15
N THR A 19 38.21 -15.83 27.30
CA THR A 19 37.01 -15.07 27.66
C THR A 19 35.80 -15.79 27.06
N ALA A 20 35.11 -16.58 27.88
CA ALA A 20 33.83 -17.17 27.53
C ALA A 20 32.76 -16.06 27.53
N ALA A 21 32.45 -15.53 26.35
CA ALA A 21 31.32 -14.63 26.16
C ALA A 21 30.03 -15.47 26.09
N LEU A 22 29.26 -15.46 27.18
CA LEU A 22 27.86 -15.89 27.19
C LEU A 22 27.06 -14.86 26.38
N THR A 23 26.94 -15.06 25.08
CA THR A 23 26.01 -14.28 24.26
C THR A 23 24.59 -14.73 24.62
N MET A 24 23.86 -13.90 25.37
CA MET A 24 22.42 -14.04 25.49
C MET A 24 21.81 -13.77 24.11
N THR A 25 21.57 -14.82 23.33
CA THR A 25 20.63 -14.78 22.21
C THR A 25 19.23 -14.64 22.80
N GLY A 26 18.85 -13.41 23.10
CA GLY A 26 17.46 -13.04 23.28
C GLY A 26 16.77 -13.16 21.93
N CYS A 27 16.18 -14.32 21.65
CA CYS A 27 15.21 -14.45 20.57
C CYS A 27 13.99 -13.62 20.97
N SER A 28 13.91 -12.40 20.44
CA SER A 28 12.66 -11.65 20.40
C SER A 28 11.69 -12.42 19.50
N ASN A 29 10.91 -13.31 20.12
CA ASN A 29 9.67 -13.79 19.53
C ASN A 29 8.71 -12.60 19.50
N THR A 30 8.74 -11.80 18.43
CA THR A 30 7.68 -10.83 18.14
C THR A 30 6.70 -11.50 17.18
N PRO A 31 5.51 -11.91 17.64
CA PRO A 31 4.41 -12.19 16.75
C PRO A 31 3.91 -10.84 16.26
N GLY A 32 4.38 -10.40 15.10
CA GLY A 32 3.93 -9.18 14.44
C GLY A 32 4.16 -9.35 12.96
N GLY A 33 3.09 -9.31 12.17
CA GLY A 33 3.20 -9.30 10.71
C GLY A 33 4.07 -8.15 10.23
N LYS A 34 4.40 -8.13 8.93
CA LYS A 34 5.14 -7.01 8.32
C LYS A 34 4.44 -5.70 8.68
N THR A 35 5.14 -4.80 9.35
CA THR A 35 4.67 -3.45 9.69
C THR A 35 4.47 -2.65 8.41
N VAL A 36 3.32 -1.99 8.29
CA VAL A 36 3.02 -1.05 7.20
C VAL A 36 2.80 0.31 7.84
N ASP A 37 3.54 1.32 7.39
CA ASP A 37 3.41 2.67 7.91
C ASP A 37 2.06 3.29 7.48
N PRO A 38 1.33 3.98 8.37
CA PRO A 38 0.07 4.61 7.99
C PRO A 38 0.20 5.66 6.88
N SER A 39 1.29 6.42 6.83
CA SER A 39 1.51 7.41 5.76
C SER A 39 1.73 6.73 4.39
N ASP A 40 2.39 5.56 4.38
CA ASP A 40 2.54 4.75 3.16
C ASP A 40 1.18 4.19 2.70
N ALA A 41 0.33 3.74 3.63
CA ALA A 41 -1.00 3.22 3.31
C ALA A 41 -1.93 4.32 2.78
N GLU A 42 -1.90 5.50 3.39
CA GLU A 42 -2.62 6.68 2.92
C GLU A 42 -2.17 7.08 1.52
N LYS A 43 -0.85 7.28 1.33
CA LYS A 43 -0.28 7.65 0.05
C LYS A 43 -0.62 6.63 -1.02
N SER A 44 -0.49 5.33 -0.70
CA SER A 44 -0.77 4.27 -1.65
C SER A 44 -2.21 4.30 -2.17
N ILE A 45 -3.20 4.59 -1.32
CA ILE A 45 -4.59 4.62 -1.78
C ILE A 45 -4.93 5.92 -2.52
N VAL A 46 -4.37 7.04 -2.08
CA VAL A 46 -4.52 8.33 -2.77
C VAL A 46 -3.93 8.24 -4.18
N ASP A 47 -2.73 7.68 -4.32
CA ASP A 47 -2.04 7.54 -5.62
C ASP A 47 -2.85 6.65 -6.57
N VAL A 48 -3.27 5.45 -6.14
CA VAL A 48 -4.02 4.53 -7.03
C VAL A 48 -5.35 5.13 -7.48
N VAL A 49 -6.09 5.81 -6.60
CA VAL A 49 -7.36 6.46 -6.96
C VAL A 49 -7.13 7.62 -7.93
N LYS A 50 -6.15 8.50 -7.66
CA LYS A 50 -5.84 9.64 -8.54
C LYS A 50 -5.32 9.20 -9.90
N GLU A 51 -4.41 8.23 -9.95
CA GLU A 51 -3.94 7.67 -11.22
C GLU A 51 -5.08 7.05 -12.03
N SER A 52 -6.07 6.43 -11.35
CA SER A 52 -7.24 5.87 -12.03
C SER A 52 -8.15 6.98 -12.59
N THR A 53 -8.35 8.09 -11.86
CA THR A 53 -9.12 9.23 -12.37
C THR A 53 -8.40 9.96 -13.50
N ASP A 54 -7.08 10.08 -13.43
CA ASP A 54 -6.25 10.70 -14.47
C ASP A 54 -6.29 9.88 -15.77
N ALA A 55 -6.30 8.55 -15.66
CA ALA A 55 -6.36 7.65 -16.82
C ALA A 55 -7.70 7.74 -17.57
N VAL A 56 -8.81 7.96 -16.85
CA VAL A 56 -10.15 8.17 -17.43
C VAL A 56 -10.33 9.62 -17.91
N GLY A 57 -9.68 10.57 -17.23
CA GLY A 57 -9.82 11.99 -17.48
C GLY A 57 -11.17 12.58 -17.02
N GLY A 58 -11.35 13.86 -17.32
CA GLY A 58 -12.46 14.67 -16.80
C GLY A 58 -12.15 15.29 -15.44
N ASP A 59 -13.12 16.05 -14.93
CA ASP A 59 -12.99 16.74 -13.65
C ASP A 59 -13.50 15.86 -12.51
N TRP A 60 -12.74 15.77 -11.43
CA TRP A 60 -13.05 14.92 -10.28
C TRP A 60 -12.96 15.73 -8.99
N THR A 61 -13.87 15.44 -8.06
CA THR A 61 -13.93 16.08 -6.74
C THR A 61 -13.82 15.04 -5.64
N VAL A 62 -13.15 15.43 -4.55
CA VAL A 62 -13.10 14.61 -3.34
C VAL A 62 -14.49 14.54 -2.73
N TYR A 63 -15.08 13.35 -2.77
CA TYR A 63 -16.31 13.06 -2.06
C TYR A 63 -16.01 12.70 -0.60
N ARG A 64 -14.94 11.92 -0.37
CA ARG A 64 -14.50 11.53 0.97
C ARG A 64 -12.99 11.28 1.02
N GLY A 65 -12.37 11.71 2.12
CA GLY A 65 -11.06 11.27 2.56
C GLY A 65 -9.86 12.03 1.98
N PRO A 66 -8.63 11.49 2.13
CA PRO A 66 -8.34 10.17 2.69
C PRO A 66 -8.73 10.10 4.17
N ALA A 67 -9.67 9.23 4.52
CA ALA A 67 -10.22 9.16 5.87
C ALA A 67 -9.69 7.91 6.57
N ALA A 68 -8.99 8.09 7.69
CA ALA A 68 -8.56 6.97 8.53
C ALA A 68 -9.77 6.24 9.14
N GLU A 69 -9.75 4.91 9.13
CA GLU A 69 -10.74 4.00 9.73
C GLU A 69 -10.04 2.85 10.44
N VAL A 70 -10.69 2.31 11.47
CA VAL A 70 -10.16 1.14 12.19
C VAL A 70 -10.19 -0.08 11.28
N CYS A 71 -9.14 -0.88 11.34
CA CYS A 71 -9.06 -2.19 10.69
C CYS A 71 -8.36 -3.21 11.60
N THR A 72 -8.41 -4.48 11.21
CA THR A 72 -7.74 -5.56 11.91
C THR A 72 -6.57 -6.06 11.08
N ARG A 73 -5.36 -5.98 11.64
CA ARG A 73 -4.13 -6.51 11.05
C ARG A 73 -4.06 -8.03 11.19
N SER A 74 -3.16 -8.65 10.42
CA SER A 74 -2.81 -10.06 10.61
C SER A 74 -2.37 -10.30 12.05
N GLY A 75 -2.97 -11.28 12.73
CA GLY A 75 -2.73 -11.53 14.17
C GLY A 75 -3.73 -10.86 15.10
N GLY A 76 -4.77 -10.20 14.57
CA GLY A 76 -5.89 -9.68 15.37
C GLY A 76 -5.63 -8.32 16.03
N GLN A 77 -4.47 -7.71 15.77
CA GLN A 77 -4.12 -6.40 16.29
C GLN A 77 -4.92 -5.31 15.57
N GLU A 78 -5.36 -4.30 16.31
CA GLU A 78 -5.97 -3.11 15.73
C GLU A 78 -4.97 -2.33 14.89
N GLY A 79 -5.42 -1.69 13.81
CA GLY A 79 -4.64 -0.81 12.97
C GLY A 79 -5.52 0.21 12.26
N ALA A 80 -4.93 0.95 11.33
CA ALA A 80 -5.61 1.97 10.54
C ALA A 80 -5.65 1.59 9.05
N ARG A 81 -6.71 1.99 8.36
CA ARG A 81 -6.77 1.97 6.88
C ARG A 81 -7.38 3.28 6.41
N PHE A 82 -7.17 3.61 5.15
CA PHE A 82 -7.62 4.86 4.56
C PHE A 82 -8.65 4.61 3.47
N VAL A 83 -9.75 5.35 3.54
CA VAL A 83 -10.79 5.38 2.50
C VAL A 83 -10.69 6.68 1.73
N TYR A 84 -10.55 6.59 0.40
CA TYR A 84 -10.49 7.75 -0.48
C TYR A 84 -11.44 7.59 -1.66
N ILE A 85 -12.30 8.58 -1.86
CA ILE A 85 -13.38 8.54 -2.85
C ILE A 85 -13.35 9.80 -3.69
N LEU A 86 -13.20 9.62 -5.00
CA LEU A 86 -13.40 10.67 -5.99
C LEU A 86 -14.69 10.41 -6.76
N GLU A 87 -15.51 11.45 -6.92
CA GLU A 87 -16.68 11.46 -7.80
C GLU A 87 -16.42 12.41 -8.96
N ARG A 88 -16.86 12.03 -10.17
CA ARG A 88 -16.72 12.88 -11.35
C ARG A 88 -17.65 14.08 -11.22
N SER A 89 -17.12 15.27 -11.47
CA SER A 89 -17.88 16.50 -11.55
C SER A 89 -18.70 16.53 -12.83
N GLY A 90 -19.91 17.07 -12.75
CA GLY A 90 -20.81 17.19 -13.91
C GLY A 90 -21.59 15.90 -14.23
N THR A 91 -22.66 16.06 -14.99
CA THR A 91 -23.54 14.98 -15.48
C THR A 91 -23.51 14.90 -17.01
N ASP A 92 -22.55 15.56 -17.62
CA ASP A 92 -22.25 15.48 -19.03
C ASP A 92 -21.82 14.06 -19.32
N GLY A 93 -22.80 13.23 -19.71
CA GLY A 93 -22.68 11.83 -20.11
C GLY A 93 -21.81 11.61 -21.35
N GLY A 94 -20.73 12.38 -21.50
CA GLY A 94 -19.71 12.28 -22.54
C GLY A 94 -18.55 11.37 -22.17
N GLY A 95 -18.73 10.46 -21.21
CA GLY A 95 -17.81 9.32 -21.01
C GLY A 95 -18.15 8.16 -21.95
N ASP A 96 -17.21 7.26 -22.17
CA ASP A 96 -17.44 5.94 -22.78
C ASP A 96 -17.21 4.89 -21.69
N PRO A 97 -18.26 4.48 -20.94
CA PRO A 97 -18.13 3.53 -19.83
C PRO A 97 -17.36 2.28 -20.20
N ALA A 98 -17.56 1.75 -21.41
CA ALA A 98 -16.90 0.53 -21.84
C ALA A 98 -15.40 0.76 -22.09
N ALA A 99 -15.01 1.90 -22.66
CA ALA A 99 -13.60 2.26 -22.81
C ALA A 99 -12.95 2.59 -21.46
N ASP A 100 -13.62 3.37 -20.62
CA ASP A 100 -13.08 3.79 -19.33
C ASP A 100 -12.86 2.58 -18.40
N ILE A 101 -13.80 1.62 -18.38
CA ILE A 101 -13.64 0.36 -17.64
C ILE A 101 -12.42 -0.41 -18.14
N ARG A 102 -12.19 -0.49 -19.47
CA ARG A 102 -11.00 -1.17 -20.02
C ARG A 102 -9.71 -0.49 -19.57
N THR A 103 -9.65 0.83 -19.66
CA THR A 103 -8.49 1.63 -19.23
C THR A 103 -8.16 1.40 -17.77
N VAL A 104 -9.16 1.48 -16.88
CA VAL A 104 -8.97 1.25 -15.44
C VAL A 104 -8.58 -0.20 -15.15
N GLU A 105 -9.19 -1.18 -15.84
CA GLU A 105 -8.85 -2.59 -15.68
C GLU A 105 -7.38 -2.87 -16.00
N GLU A 106 -6.89 -2.34 -17.12
CA GLU A 106 -5.49 -2.50 -17.53
C GLU A 106 -4.53 -1.86 -16.52
N LEU A 107 -4.84 -0.65 -16.06
CA LEU A 107 -4.05 0.06 -15.04
C LEU A 107 -3.99 -0.71 -13.72
N TRP A 108 -5.13 -1.24 -13.26
CA TRP A 108 -5.21 -2.02 -12.02
C TRP A 108 -4.46 -3.35 -12.12
N LYS A 109 -4.63 -4.09 -13.23
CA LYS A 109 -3.88 -5.33 -13.46
C LYS A 109 -2.37 -5.10 -13.49
N ALA A 110 -1.91 -4.01 -14.11
CA ALA A 110 -0.48 -3.65 -14.13
C ALA A 110 0.09 -3.37 -12.73
N LYS A 111 -0.75 -2.98 -11.77
CA LYS A 111 -0.40 -2.76 -10.36
C LYS A 111 -0.57 -4.02 -9.49
N GLY A 112 -0.90 -5.17 -10.09
CA GLY A 112 -1.12 -6.43 -9.38
C GLY A 112 -2.44 -6.49 -8.62
N ILE A 113 -3.43 -5.68 -9.01
CA ILE A 113 -4.80 -5.76 -8.49
C ILE A 113 -5.54 -6.81 -9.30
N THR A 114 -6.16 -7.78 -8.62
CA THR A 114 -7.06 -8.76 -9.22
C THR A 114 -8.40 -8.08 -9.49
N THR A 115 -8.86 -8.11 -10.73
CA THR A 115 -10.04 -7.34 -11.15
C THR A 115 -11.22 -8.21 -11.58
N GLU A 116 -12.43 -7.76 -11.28
CA GLU A 116 -13.69 -8.36 -11.74
C GLU A 116 -14.63 -7.25 -12.24
N ARG A 117 -15.11 -7.38 -13.49
CA ARG A 117 -16.16 -6.49 -14.02
C ARG A 117 -17.51 -6.90 -13.47
N PHE A 118 -18.39 -5.93 -13.27
CA PHE A 118 -19.77 -6.19 -12.88
C PHE A 118 -20.74 -5.38 -13.72
N GLU A 119 -21.96 -5.90 -13.80
CA GLU A 119 -23.11 -5.27 -14.43
C GLU A 119 -24.33 -5.57 -13.56
N SER A 120 -25.12 -4.54 -13.20
CA SER A 120 -26.40 -4.76 -12.52
C SER A 120 -27.46 -5.24 -13.53
N GLY A 121 -28.53 -5.87 -13.06
CA GLY A 121 -29.68 -6.14 -13.94
C GLY A 121 -30.47 -4.87 -14.29
N GLY A 122 -31.34 -4.96 -15.30
CA GLY A 122 -32.28 -3.90 -15.68
C GLY A 122 -32.09 -3.38 -17.12
N ALA A 123 -32.89 -2.38 -17.51
CA ALA A 123 -32.82 -1.75 -18.83
C ALA A 123 -31.69 -0.72 -18.96
N ASP A 124 -31.21 -0.19 -17.83
CA ASP A 124 -30.09 0.75 -17.74
C ASP A 124 -29.13 0.26 -16.64
N PRO A 125 -28.24 -0.70 -16.96
CA PRO A 125 -27.44 -1.38 -15.95
C PRO A 125 -26.29 -0.50 -15.45
N LEU A 126 -26.05 -0.56 -14.13
CA LEU A 126 -24.84 -0.03 -13.53
C LEU A 126 -23.67 -0.93 -13.93
N THR A 127 -22.71 -0.37 -14.65
CA THR A 127 -21.51 -1.07 -15.06
C THR A 127 -20.30 -0.56 -14.28
N GLY A 128 -19.32 -1.43 -14.12
CA GLY A 128 -18.09 -1.05 -13.46
C GLY A 128 -17.12 -2.21 -13.30
N ILE A 129 -16.13 -1.96 -12.47
CA ILE A 129 -15.08 -2.91 -12.15
C ILE A 129 -14.72 -2.79 -10.68
N ARG A 130 -14.43 -3.93 -10.05
CA ARG A 130 -13.92 -4.03 -8.69
C ARG A 130 -12.55 -4.67 -8.72
N GLY A 131 -11.73 -4.32 -7.74
CA GLY A 131 -10.38 -4.80 -7.58
C GLY A 131 -10.08 -5.18 -6.14
N VAL A 132 -9.27 -6.21 -5.96
CA VAL A 132 -8.72 -6.66 -4.67
C VAL A 132 -7.23 -7.00 -4.84
N ASP A 133 -6.53 -7.27 -3.74
CA ASP A 133 -5.09 -7.57 -3.72
C ASP A 133 -4.20 -6.40 -4.17
N GLY A 134 -2.92 -6.69 -4.47
CA GLY A 134 -1.95 -5.67 -4.87
C GLY A 134 -1.73 -4.62 -3.77
N PRO A 135 -1.78 -3.31 -4.07
CA PRO A 135 -1.63 -2.24 -3.08
C PRO A 135 -2.90 -1.95 -2.26
N VAL A 136 -4.05 -2.56 -2.58
CA VAL A 136 -5.33 -2.22 -1.95
C VAL A 136 -5.89 -3.37 -1.10
N THR A 137 -6.82 -3.06 -0.20
CA THR A 137 -7.76 -4.06 0.31
C THR A 137 -8.93 -4.21 -0.66
N SER A 138 -9.44 -3.08 -1.16
CA SER A 138 -10.41 -3.06 -2.25
C SER A 138 -10.33 -1.75 -3.03
N ILE A 139 -10.74 -1.80 -4.29
CA ILE A 139 -10.98 -0.63 -5.11
C ILE A 139 -12.19 -0.88 -6.01
N GLY A 140 -12.95 0.15 -6.33
CA GLY A 140 -14.10 0.05 -7.23
C GLY A 140 -14.24 1.29 -8.10
N PHE A 141 -14.58 1.07 -9.37
CA PHE A 141 -14.89 2.10 -10.35
C PHE A 141 -16.29 1.83 -10.85
N ASN A 142 -17.20 2.74 -10.51
CA ASN A 142 -18.56 2.76 -11.05
C ASN A 142 -18.55 3.67 -12.27
N ALA A 143 -18.87 3.12 -13.45
CA ALA A 143 -18.89 3.84 -14.71
C ALA A 143 -20.32 4.09 -15.19
N TYR A 144 -21.20 4.56 -14.30
CA TYR A 144 -22.57 4.90 -14.67
C TYR A 144 -22.61 6.34 -15.22
N PRO A 145 -23.13 6.61 -16.43
CA PRO A 145 -23.00 7.92 -17.10
C PRO A 145 -23.37 9.15 -16.28
N GLN A 146 -24.24 9.01 -15.28
CA GLN A 146 -24.64 10.12 -14.40
C GLN A 146 -23.79 10.25 -13.12
N ARG A 147 -23.05 9.20 -12.73
CA ARG A 147 -22.38 9.06 -11.42
C ARG A 147 -21.10 8.22 -11.53
N TYR A 148 -20.08 8.74 -12.20
CA TYR A 148 -18.75 8.13 -12.15
C TYR A 148 -18.14 8.29 -10.77
N SER A 149 -17.61 7.20 -10.20
CA SER A 149 -16.91 7.24 -8.92
C SER A 149 -15.82 6.20 -8.82
N ILE A 150 -14.71 6.57 -8.18
CA ILE A 150 -13.66 5.65 -7.78
C ILE A 150 -13.58 5.65 -6.25
N THR A 151 -13.73 4.46 -5.66
CA THR A 151 -13.66 4.24 -4.22
C THR A 151 -12.49 3.31 -3.92
N GLY A 152 -11.51 3.82 -3.18
CA GLY A 152 -10.35 3.06 -2.74
C GLY A 152 -10.34 2.80 -1.23
N VAL A 153 -9.89 1.61 -0.84
CA VAL A 153 -9.58 1.24 0.54
C VAL A 153 -8.16 0.69 0.61
N SER A 154 -7.30 1.35 1.38
CA SER A 154 -5.91 0.92 1.59
C SER A 154 -5.83 -0.42 2.32
N LYS A 155 -4.65 -1.04 2.28
CA LYS A 155 -4.30 -2.10 3.23
C LYS A 155 -4.33 -1.56 4.66
N CYS A 156 -4.57 -2.47 5.60
CA CYS A 156 -4.45 -2.19 7.03
C CYS A 156 -2.98 -1.95 7.38
N SER A 157 -2.71 -0.80 7.99
CA SER A 157 -1.43 -0.33 8.48
C SER A 157 -1.39 -0.31 10.00
N ASP A 158 -0.21 -0.02 10.53
CA ASP A 158 -0.06 0.37 11.92
C ASP A 158 -0.71 1.75 12.16
N GLY A 159 -0.85 2.14 13.42
CA GLY A 159 -1.37 3.45 13.82
C GLY A 159 -2.70 3.38 14.57
N ASP A 160 -2.93 4.40 15.42
CA ASP A 160 -4.19 4.65 16.10
C ASP A 160 -5.01 5.67 15.31
N VAL A 161 -6.29 5.35 15.09
CA VAL A 161 -7.17 6.18 14.23
C VAL A 161 -7.49 7.53 14.87
N GLN A 162 -7.55 7.63 16.20
CA GLN A 162 -7.82 8.90 16.88
C GLN A 162 -6.61 9.83 16.79
N GLU A 163 -5.40 9.29 16.94
CA GLU A 163 -4.16 10.05 16.74
C GLU A 163 -4.07 10.55 15.30
N LEU A 164 -4.30 9.67 14.31
CA LEU A 164 -4.23 10.02 12.89
C LEU A 164 -5.22 11.12 12.51
N ARG A 165 -6.47 11.05 13.00
CA ARG A 165 -7.49 12.08 12.74
C ARG A 165 -7.26 13.39 13.47
N SER A 166 -6.48 13.38 14.55
CA SER A 166 -6.15 14.60 15.31
C SER A 166 -4.99 15.38 14.68
N ALA A 167 -4.27 14.77 13.74
CA ALA A 167 -3.16 15.38 13.03
C ALA A 167 -3.57 16.09 11.72
N GLU A 168 -4.83 15.95 11.31
CA GLU A 168 -5.46 16.60 10.14
C GLU A 168 -5.92 18.03 10.44
#